data_AF-A0A9X3G088-F1
#
_entry.id   AF-A0A9X3G088-F1
#
_cell.length_a   1.000
_cell.length_b   1.000
_cell.length_c   1.000
_cell.angle_alpha   90.00
_cell.angle_beta   90.00
_cell.angle_gamma   90.00
#
_symmetry.space_group_name_H-M   'P 1'
#
loop_
_entity.id
_entity.type
_entity.pdbx_description
1 polymer ?
#
loop_
_entity_poly.entity_id
_entity_poly.type
_entity_poly.pdbx_seq_one_letter_code
_entity_poly.pdbx_strand_id
1 'polypeptide(L)' 'MTASTYAPSSAPALAAPADRTGDELGCPACAHSMDAHDPIGVRFCRATAAAALDRGCVCRLG' A
#
# COMPACT_ATOMS: atom_id res chain seq x y z
N MET A 1 -35.12 14.39 -15.25
CA MET A 1 -34.32 13.87 -14.12
C MET A 1 -33.86 12.47 -14.50
N THR A 2 -32.73 12.32 -15.18
CA THR A 2 -32.20 11.02 -15.63
C THR A 2 -31.16 10.55 -14.63
N ALA A 3 -31.38 9.39 -14.00
CA ALA A 3 -30.49 8.81 -13.00
C ALA A 3 -29.27 8.17 -13.66
N SER A 4 -28.07 8.45 -13.13
CA SER A 4 -26.81 7.93 -13.63
C SER A 4 -26.63 6.46 -13.24
N THR A 5 -26.68 5.56 -14.22
CA THR A 5 -26.49 4.11 -14.04
C THR A 5 -25.01 3.76 -13.95
N TYR A 6 -24.33 4.15 -12.87
CA TYR A 6 -23.00 3.61 -12.59
C TYR A 6 -23.14 2.33 -11.77
N ALA A 7 -22.94 1.18 -12.42
CA ALA A 7 -22.78 -0.09 -11.74
C ALA A 7 -21.35 -0.18 -11.18
N PRO A 8 -21.15 -0.39 -9.86
CA PRO A 8 -19.81 -0.61 -9.34
C PRO A 8 -19.29 -1.94 -9.91
N SER A 9 -18.14 -1.88 -10.59
CA SER A 9 -17.44 -3.07 -11.03
C SER A 9 -17.03 -3.87 -9.79
N SER A 10 -17.50 -5.11 -9.67
CA SER A 10 -17.08 -6.01 -8.60
C SER A 10 -15.61 -6.36 -8.82
N ALA A 11 -14.72 -5.65 -8.14
CA ALA A 11 -13.32 -6.04 -8.09
C ALA A 11 -13.23 -7.43 -7.43
N PRO A 12 -12.45 -8.37 -7.98
CA PRO A 12 -12.16 -9.62 -7.28
C PRO A 12 -11.50 -9.27 -5.95
N ALA A 13 -12.00 -9.87 -4.86
CA ALA A 13 -11.42 -9.70 -3.54
C ALA A 13 -10.00 -10.27 -3.56
N LEU A 14 -9.01 -9.38 -3.72
CA LEU A 14 -7.62 -9.74 -3.50
C LEU A 14 -7.53 -10.26 -2.07
N ALA A 15 -7.08 -11.51 -1.91
CA ALA A 15 -6.96 -12.16 -0.62
C ALA A 15 -6.25 -11.22 0.36
N ALA A 16 -6.83 -11.07 1.56
CA ALA A 16 -6.26 -10.26 2.61
C ALA A 16 -4.79 -10.71 2.81
N PRO A 17 -3.80 -9.80 2.76
CA PRO A 17 -2.44 -10.18 3.00
C PRO A 17 -2.36 -10.76 4.41
N ALA A 18 -1.85 -11.99 4.51
CA ALA A 18 -1.58 -12.64 5.78
C ALA A 18 -0.75 -11.69 6.64
N ASP A 19 -1.20 -11.46 7.87
CA ASP A 19 -0.57 -10.59 8.85
C ASP A 19 0.84 -11.12 9.11
N ARG A 20 1.84 -10.53 8.45
CA ARG A 20 3.24 -10.80 8.72
C ARG A 20 3.58 -10.06 10.00
N THR A 21 3.16 -10.65 11.12
CA THR A 21 3.59 -10.28 12.46
C THR A 21 5.08 -10.62 12.56
N GLY A 22 5.92 -9.66 12.17
CA GLY A 22 7.38 -9.79 12.25
C GLY A 22 8.10 -9.00 11.16
N ASP A 23 8.03 -7.67 11.21
CA ASP A 23 9.05 -6.83 10.55
C ASP A 23 9.39 -5.67 11.48
N GLU A 24 10.18 -5.98 12.51
CA GLU A 24 10.77 -4.99 13.39
C GLU A 24 12.01 -4.37 12.72
N LEU A 25 11.82 -3.39 11.82
CA LEU A 25 12.54 -2.09 11.81
C LEU A 25 12.66 -1.43 10.41
N GLY A 26 12.22 -2.07 9.32
CA GLY A 26 12.41 -1.56 7.96
C GLY A 26 11.15 -1.54 7.10
N CYS A 27 11.07 -0.62 6.15
CA CYS A 27 10.01 -0.68 5.15
C CYS A 27 10.38 -1.67 4.03
N PRO A 28 9.51 -2.60 3.62
CA PRO A 28 9.85 -3.57 2.56
C PRO A 28 9.97 -2.94 1.16
N ALA A 29 9.59 -1.67 1.01
CA ALA A 29 9.65 -0.94 -0.26
C ALA A 29 10.77 0.11 -0.32
N CYS A 30 11.39 0.47 0.82
CA CYS A 30 12.40 1.51 0.88
C CYS A 30 13.34 1.34 2.09
N ALA A 31 14.55 1.86 1.98
CA ALA A 31 15.64 1.58 2.93
C ALA A 31 15.57 2.32 4.27
N HIS A 32 14.39 2.77 4.70
CA HIS A 32 14.25 3.59 5.89
C HIS A 32 13.14 3.09 6.83
N SER A 33 13.15 3.59 8.07
CA SER A 33 12.33 3.03 9.16
C SER A 33 10.84 3.28 8.96
N MET A 34 10.02 2.31 9.42
CA MET A 34 8.57 2.44 9.34
C MET A 34 8.01 3.60 10.18
N ASP A 35 8.68 4.00 11.26
CA ASP A 35 8.28 5.14 12.09
C ASP A 35 8.29 6.50 11.35
N ALA A 36 9.09 6.63 10.29
CA ALA A 36 9.13 7.84 9.47
C ALA A 36 7.93 7.94 8.51
N HIS A 37 7.10 6.90 8.40
CA HIS A 37 6.00 6.87 7.45
C HIS A 37 4.75 7.52 8.03
N ASP A 38 4.17 8.45 7.26
CA ASP A 38 2.78 8.81 7.47
C ASP A 38 1.85 7.65 7.02
N PRO A 39 0.58 7.63 7.44
CA PRO A 39 -0.36 6.56 7.10
C PRO A 39 -0.54 6.32 5.59
N ILE A 40 -0.41 7.36 4.75
CA ILE A 40 -0.45 7.26 3.29
C ILE A 40 0.83 6.59 2.78
N GLY A 41 2.00 7.01 3.28
CA GLY A 41 3.28 6.37 3.01
C GLY A 41 3.27 4.87 3.30
N VAL A 42 2.75 4.45 4.47
CA VAL A 42 2.62 3.02 4.83
C VAL A 42 1.80 2.25 3.78
N ARG A 43 0.66 2.79 3.35
CA ARG A 43 -0.21 2.13 2.36
C ARG A 43 0.46 2.04 1.00
N PHE A 44 1.08 3.12 0.54
CA PHE A 44 1.77 3.14 -0.74
C PHE A 44 2.92 2.13 -0.77
N CYS A 45 3.75 2.12 0.28
CA CYS A 45 4.89 1.23 0.36
C CYS A 45 4.46 -0.24 0.44
N ARG A 46 3.43 -0.56 1.24
CA ARG A 46 2.84 -1.91 1.28
C ARG A 46 2.32 -2.35 -0.08
N ALA A 47 1.59 -1.49 -0.80
CA ALA A 47 1.09 -1.81 -2.13
C ALA A 47 2.22 -2.03 -3.14
N THR A 48 3.28 -1.21 -3.06
CA THR A 48 4.47 -1.31 -3.91
C THR A 48 5.20 -2.62 -3.68
N ALA A 49 5.46 -2.99 -2.42
CA ALA A 49 6.09 -4.25 -2.06
C ALA A 49 5.22 -5.46 -2.43
N ALA A 50 3.91 -5.41 -2.15
CA ALA A 50 2.98 -6.50 -2.48
C ALA A 50 2.88 -6.75 -3.99
N ALA A 51 3.02 -5.71 -4.81
CA ALA A 51 3.00 -5.80 -6.26
C ALA A 51 4.40 -5.98 -6.89
N ALA A 52 5.46 -6.12 -6.08
CA ALA A 52 6.86 -6.22 -6.53
C ALA A 52 7.25 -5.15 -7.56
N LEU A 53 6.78 -3.92 -7.34
CA LEU A 53 7.01 -2.81 -8.26
C LEU A 53 8.37 -2.16 -7.99
N ASP A 54 9.20 -2.05 -9.02
CA ASP A 54 10.46 -1.32 -8.98
C ASP A 54 10.22 0.18 -9.23
N ARG A 55 9.88 0.92 -8.17
CA ARG A 55 9.63 2.36 -8.21
C ARG A 55 10.02 3.02 -6.89
N GLY A 56 10.31 4.32 -6.94
CA GLY A 56 10.61 5.11 -5.74
C GLY A 56 9.46 5.18 -4.74
N CYS A 57 9.79 5.38 -3.46
CA CYS A 57 8.80 5.59 -2.40
C CYS A 57 8.29 7.04 -2.36
N VAL A 58 7.09 7.25 -1.82
CA VAL A 58 6.49 8.60 -1.66
C VAL A 58 6.93 9.29 -0.36
N CYS A 59 7.77 8.63 0.42
CA CYS A 59 8.18 9.08 1.74
C CYS A 59 8.94 10.41 1.64
N ARG A 60 8.56 11.38 2.46
CA ARG A 60 9.08 12.75 2.37
C ARG A 60 10.40 12.94 3.13
N LEU A 61 10.62 12.14 4.17
CA LEU A 61 11.87 12.05 4.92
C LEU A 61 12.11 10.57 5.24
N GLY A 62 13.34 10.12 4.97
CA GLY A 62 13.83 8.79 5.33
C GLY A 62 13.95 8.66 6.84
#